data_AF-A0A7T8GVA4-F1
#
_entry.id   AF-A0A7T8GVA4-F1
#
_cell.length_a   1.000
_cell.length_b   1.000
_cell.length_c   1.000
_cell.angle_alpha   90.00
_cell.angle_beta   90.00
_cell.angle_gamma   90.00
#
_symmetry.space_group_name_H-M   'P 1'
#
loop_
_entity.id
_entity.type
_entity.pdbx_description
1 polymer ?
#
loop_
_entity_poly.entity_id
_entity_poly.type
_entity_poly.pdbx_seq_one_letter_code
_entity_poly.pdbx_strand_id
1 'polypeptide(L)'
;WQSGILSPYCLERSATALADCFTTVSDITSIEAEHLIKRKPDIVTPNGLNVNRDLHEFQNLHAVSKNKINDFVRGHFNGHFDFDLDKTLYFFSAGRYEFINKGVDIFIESLARLNFQLQASGSNRTVIVFLIFPAPNKGHAITKTLKDAIEEVKREIGQRMFDSCSRGHVPESEDLLTREHLIKLKRCVYAAENAGPPPVTTHNIIRDSEDQILNAIRRCKLFNGRHDRVKIIYHPEFLSSTNPLFGLDYNEFVRALGLYPGGMYNHGDSIITTNLSGFGCFMEEHVMDPKSYGIYVVDRRHKGLDESINDLASSMYEFSLMNRRQRIIMRNRTERLSDLLDWKSLGIYYRQARMIALKHTFPDINDEMRPSPASSTSPNPFLSLHHPH
;
A
#
# COMPACT_ATOMS: atom_id res chain seq x y z
N TRP A 1 17.61 12.56 31.34
CA TRP A 1 16.14 12.70 31.28
C TRP A 1 15.73 14.04 30.67
N GLN A 2 16.25 14.40 29.50
CA GLN A 2 16.01 15.70 28.84
C GLN A 2 14.72 15.74 28.01
N SER A 3 14.10 14.60 27.74
CA SER A 3 12.94 14.49 26.84
C SER A 3 11.59 14.82 27.49
N GLY A 4 11.54 15.20 28.77
CA GLY A 4 10.29 15.52 29.48
C GLY A 4 9.33 14.34 29.75
N ILE A 5 9.77 13.10 29.50
CA ILE A 5 8.91 11.90 29.52
C ILE A 5 8.98 11.07 30.81
N LEU A 6 9.66 11.54 31.86
CA LEU A 6 9.86 10.75 33.08
C LEU A 6 8.54 10.39 33.77
N SER A 7 7.62 11.36 33.92
CA SER A 7 6.33 11.13 34.56
C SER A 7 5.46 10.11 33.77
N PRO A 8 5.25 10.26 32.44
CA PRO A 8 4.59 9.24 31.63
C PRO A 8 5.24 7.86 31.72
N TYR A 9 6.57 7.78 31.68
CA TYR A 9 7.29 6.51 31.82
C TYR A 9 7.04 5.83 33.18
N CYS A 10 7.12 6.60 34.28
CA CYS A 10 6.87 6.08 35.61
C CYS A 10 5.42 5.57 35.75
N LEU A 11 4.46 6.27 35.15
CA LEU A 11 3.06 5.84 35.13
C LEU A 11 2.89 4.53 34.37
N GLU A 12 3.44 4.43 33.14
CA GLU A 12 3.41 3.21 32.33
C GLU A 12 4.01 2.03 33.09
N ARG A 13 5.22 2.21 33.64
CA ARG A 13 5.91 1.15 34.37
C ARG A 13 5.20 0.73 35.64
N SER A 14 4.61 1.67 36.37
CA SER A 14 3.86 1.36 37.60
C SER A 14 2.56 0.62 37.28
N ALA A 15 1.82 1.06 36.26
CA ALA A 15 0.62 0.38 35.79
C ALA A 15 0.92 -1.05 35.35
N THR A 16 1.99 -1.24 34.57
CA THR A 16 2.45 -2.56 34.14
C THR A 16 2.91 -3.42 35.32
N ALA A 17 3.60 -2.87 36.32
CA ALA A 17 4.05 -3.67 37.48
C ALA A 17 2.89 -4.13 38.38
N LEU A 18 1.83 -3.33 38.50
CA LEU A 18 0.70 -3.60 39.39
C LEU A 18 -0.44 -4.39 38.75
N ALA A 19 -0.44 -4.57 37.42
CA ALA A 19 -1.48 -5.33 36.74
C ALA A 19 -1.42 -6.84 37.06
N ASP A 20 -2.55 -7.48 37.35
CA ASP A 20 -2.60 -8.94 37.52
C ASP A 20 -2.19 -9.70 36.24
N CYS A 21 -2.53 -9.12 35.08
CA CYS A 21 -2.17 -9.63 33.76
C CYS A 21 -1.68 -8.45 32.90
N PHE A 22 -0.47 -8.56 32.37
CA PHE A 22 0.14 -7.60 31.47
C PHE A 22 0.22 -8.18 30.06
N THR A 23 -0.28 -7.44 29.08
CA THR A 23 -0.26 -7.86 27.67
C THR A 23 0.38 -6.79 26.80
N THR A 24 0.87 -7.24 25.65
CA THR A 24 1.35 -6.41 24.53
C THR A 24 0.67 -6.87 23.25
N VAL A 25 0.71 -6.06 22.19
CA VAL A 25 0.05 -6.39 20.93
C VAL A 25 0.91 -7.18 19.94
N SER A 26 2.19 -7.37 20.24
CA SER A 26 3.11 -8.13 19.39
C SER A 26 4.35 -8.60 20.15
N ASP A 27 5.03 -9.63 19.64
CA ASP A 27 6.24 -10.18 20.25
C ASP A 27 7.40 -9.19 20.29
N ILE A 28 7.53 -8.35 19.26
CA ILE A 28 8.58 -7.32 19.26
C ILE A 28 8.35 -6.30 20.38
N THR A 29 7.11 -5.88 20.60
CA THR A 29 6.74 -5.02 21.74
C THR A 29 6.91 -5.76 23.07
N SER A 30 6.72 -7.09 23.11
CA SER A 30 7.01 -7.89 24.31
C SER A 30 8.47 -7.84 24.70
N ILE A 31 9.37 -7.96 23.73
CA ILE A 31 10.82 -7.86 23.93
C ILE A 31 11.18 -6.45 24.42
N GLU A 32 10.61 -5.41 23.81
CA GLU A 32 10.80 -4.03 24.26
C GLU A 32 10.33 -3.83 25.71
N ALA A 33 9.13 -4.29 26.05
CA ALA A 33 8.57 -4.17 27.39
C ALA A 33 9.41 -4.90 28.45
N GLU A 34 9.91 -6.10 28.14
CA GLU A 34 10.80 -6.85 29.02
C GLU A 34 12.05 -6.04 29.39
N HIS A 35 12.62 -5.30 28.43
CA HIS A 35 13.84 -4.53 28.64
C HIS A 35 13.60 -3.11 29.18
N LEU A 36 12.55 -2.42 28.74
CA LEU A 36 12.29 -1.01 29.07
C LEU A 36 11.44 -0.86 30.33
N ILE A 37 10.41 -1.72 30.47
CA ILE A 37 9.44 -1.70 31.58
C ILE A 37 9.81 -2.70 32.68
N LYS A 38 10.69 -3.67 32.37
CA LYS A 38 11.20 -4.70 33.30
C LYS A 38 10.13 -5.70 33.73
N ARG A 39 9.15 -5.96 32.87
CA ARG A 39 8.17 -7.04 33.01
C ARG A 39 7.93 -7.68 31.65
N LYS A 40 8.07 -9.00 31.59
CA LYS A 40 7.68 -9.78 30.42
C LYS A 40 6.14 -9.87 30.36
N PRO A 41 5.49 -9.62 29.21
CA PRO A 41 4.05 -9.81 29.09
C PRO A 41 3.64 -11.25 29.34
N ASP A 42 2.50 -11.43 30.00
CA ASP A 42 1.90 -12.72 30.31
C ASP A 42 1.34 -13.38 29.03
N ILE A 43 0.80 -12.56 28.11
CA ILE A 43 0.29 -13.01 26.82
C ILE A 43 0.31 -11.87 25.79
N VAL A 44 0.53 -12.23 24.52
CA VAL A 44 0.39 -11.30 23.39
C VAL A 44 -1.06 -11.30 22.90
N THR A 45 -1.63 -10.11 22.77
CA THR A 45 -2.99 -9.87 22.29
C THR A 45 -2.94 -9.13 20.95
N PRO A 46 -2.76 -9.84 19.81
CA PRO A 46 -2.66 -9.22 18.51
C PRO A 46 -3.95 -8.49 18.12
N ASN A 47 -3.82 -7.39 17.39
CA ASN A 47 -4.96 -6.61 16.92
C ASN A 47 -5.68 -7.33 15.78
N GLY A 48 -6.96 -7.65 15.98
CA GLY A 48 -7.83 -8.16 14.93
C GLY A 48 -8.49 -7.07 14.09
N LEU A 49 -9.09 -7.51 12.99
CA LEU A 49 -9.90 -6.70 12.09
C LEU A 49 -11.33 -7.25 12.05
N ASN A 50 -12.28 -6.40 11.66
CA ASN A 50 -13.62 -6.84 11.30
C ASN A 50 -13.63 -7.12 9.80
N VAL A 51 -13.56 -8.40 9.42
CA VAL A 51 -13.42 -8.79 8.01
C VAL A 51 -14.82 -8.93 7.39
N ASN A 52 -15.14 -8.03 6.46
CA ASN A 52 -16.32 -8.17 5.61
C ASN A 52 -15.96 -9.01 4.38
N ARG A 53 -16.72 -10.09 4.14
CA ARG A 53 -16.45 -11.05 3.05
C ARG A 53 -17.10 -10.60 1.74
N ASP A 54 -16.35 -9.92 0.89
CA ASP A 54 -16.73 -9.66 -0.51
C ASP A 54 -15.91 -10.53 -1.49
N LEU A 55 -15.86 -11.84 -1.23
CA LEU A 55 -14.98 -12.81 -1.91
C LEU A 55 -15.13 -12.87 -3.44
N HIS A 56 -16.31 -12.56 -3.98
CA HIS A 56 -16.55 -12.55 -5.43
C HIS A 56 -16.45 -11.16 -6.06
N GLU A 57 -16.63 -10.10 -5.27
CA GLU A 57 -16.67 -8.74 -5.77
C GLU A 57 -15.30 -8.04 -5.74
N PHE A 58 -14.39 -8.47 -4.85
CA PHE A 58 -13.11 -7.77 -4.65
C PHE A 58 -12.25 -7.68 -5.93
N GLN A 59 -12.28 -8.68 -6.81
CA GLN A 59 -11.53 -8.63 -8.07
C GLN A 59 -12.14 -7.64 -9.08
N ASN A 60 -13.46 -7.49 -9.08
CA ASN A 60 -14.14 -6.49 -9.91
C ASN A 60 -13.84 -5.08 -9.37
N LEU A 61 -13.91 -4.90 -8.06
CA LEU A 61 -13.56 -3.64 -7.40
C LEU A 61 -12.10 -3.26 -7.64
N HIS A 62 -11.17 -4.22 -7.60
CA HIS A 62 -9.78 -4.00 -8.00
C HIS A 62 -9.68 -3.42 -9.42
N ALA A 63 -10.40 -4.01 -10.39
CA ALA A 63 -10.36 -3.54 -11.78
C ALA A 63 -10.94 -2.12 -11.94
N VAL A 64 -12.06 -1.83 -11.25
CA VAL A 64 -12.71 -0.51 -11.26
C VAL A 64 -11.78 0.55 -10.65
N SER A 65 -11.24 0.30 -9.46
CA SER A 65 -10.32 1.24 -8.81
C SER A 65 -9.02 1.40 -9.59
N LYS A 66 -8.48 0.31 -10.17
CA LYS A 66 -7.29 0.38 -11.03
C LYS A 66 -7.53 1.28 -12.25
N ASN A 67 -8.73 1.28 -12.83
CA ASN A 67 -9.05 2.17 -13.95
C ASN A 67 -9.07 3.64 -13.53
N LYS A 68 -9.59 3.97 -12.33
CA LYS A 68 -9.51 5.35 -11.79
C LYS A 68 -8.05 5.79 -11.60
N ILE A 69 -7.18 4.91 -11.09
CA ILE A 69 -5.72 5.20 -11.00
C ILE A 69 -5.09 5.37 -12.38
N ASN A 70 -5.44 4.51 -13.35
CA ASN A 70 -4.94 4.63 -14.72
C ASN A 70 -5.27 6.00 -15.33
N ASP A 71 -6.47 6.53 -15.09
CA ASP A 71 -6.88 7.84 -15.59
C ASP A 71 -6.07 8.98 -14.96
N PHE A 72 -5.81 8.89 -13.65
CA PHE A 72 -4.89 9.82 -12.99
C PHE A 72 -3.48 9.74 -13.59
N VAL A 73 -2.93 8.53 -13.76
CA VAL A 73 -1.58 8.32 -14.30
C VAL A 73 -1.44 8.90 -15.72
N ARG A 74 -2.44 8.72 -16.59
CA ARG A 74 -2.42 9.34 -17.93
C ARG A 74 -2.34 10.86 -17.86
N GLY A 75 -3.07 11.47 -16.92
CA GLY A 75 -3.01 12.91 -16.68
C GLY A 75 -1.67 13.37 -16.11
N HIS A 76 -1.14 12.64 -15.11
CA HIS A 76 0.10 12.97 -14.41
C HIS A 76 1.34 12.83 -15.30
N PHE A 77 1.36 11.82 -16.18
CA PHE A 77 2.45 11.55 -17.13
C PHE A 77 2.15 12.10 -18.52
N ASN A 78 1.27 13.09 -18.65
CA ASN A 78 0.97 13.70 -19.96
C ASN A 78 2.25 14.19 -20.67
N GLY A 79 2.34 13.93 -21.99
CA GLY A 79 3.55 14.18 -22.79
C GLY A 79 4.70 13.19 -22.55
N HIS A 80 4.66 12.40 -21.48
CA HIS A 80 5.70 11.45 -21.04
C HIS A 80 5.14 10.03 -20.84
N PHE A 81 3.94 9.77 -21.35
CA PHE A 81 3.25 8.50 -21.24
C PHE A 81 3.76 7.53 -22.32
N ASP A 82 4.98 7.02 -22.13
CA ASP A 82 5.70 6.13 -23.06
C ASP A 82 5.76 4.66 -22.58
N PHE A 83 4.82 4.27 -21.72
CA PHE A 83 4.74 2.94 -21.15
C PHE A 83 3.32 2.36 -21.21
N ASP A 84 3.24 1.03 -21.18
CA ASP A 84 2.00 0.26 -21.26
C ASP A 84 1.38 0.06 -19.86
N LEU A 85 0.16 0.56 -19.66
CA LEU A 85 -0.57 0.42 -18.39
C LEU A 85 -0.99 -1.02 -18.06
N ASP A 86 -1.12 -1.89 -19.06
CA ASP A 86 -1.39 -3.32 -18.82
C ASP A 86 -0.16 -4.05 -18.26
N LYS A 87 1.02 -3.50 -18.53
CA LYS A 87 2.31 -3.94 -17.96
C LYS A 87 2.79 -3.09 -16.80
N THR A 88 1.98 -2.11 -16.38
CA THR A 88 2.29 -1.26 -15.24
C THR A 88 1.75 -1.84 -13.94
N LEU A 89 2.59 -1.81 -12.90
CA LEU A 89 2.26 -2.20 -11.53
C LEU A 89 2.21 -0.97 -10.65
N TYR A 90 1.30 -0.99 -9.68
CA TYR A 90 1.15 0.08 -8.70
C TYR A 90 1.58 -0.40 -7.33
N PHE A 91 2.61 0.22 -6.78
CA PHE A 91 3.04 0.04 -5.40
C PHE A 91 2.66 1.30 -4.62
N PHE A 92 2.54 1.18 -3.31
CA PHE A 92 2.34 2.36 -2.48
C PHE A 92 2.84 2.14 -1.06
N SER A 93 3.24 3.22 -0.41
CA SER A 93 3.45 3.26 1.04
C SER A 93 2.67 4.45 1.61
N ALA A 94 2.02 4.24 2.75
CA ALA A 94 1.12 5.22 3.34
C ALA A 94 1.23 5.25 4.87
N GLY A 95 0.96 6.40 5.47
CA GLY A 95 0.82 6.53 6.91
C GLY A 95 1.11 7.94 7.42
N ARG A 96 1.30 8.04 8.74
CA ARG A 96 1.84 9.26 9.35
C ARG A 96 3.22 9.56 8.78
N TYR A 97 3.55 10.84 8.66
CA TYR A 97 4.85 11.31 8.17
C TYR A 97 5.96 11.02 9.19
N GLU A 98 6.43 9.77 9.21
CA GLU A 98 7.50 9.28 10.09
C GLU A 98 8.55 8.60 9.21
N PHE A 99 9.39 9.41 8.56
CA PHE A 99 10.28 8.99 7.47
C PHE A 99 11.12 7.73 7.79
N ILE A 100 11.74 7.68 8.98
CA ILE A 100 12.57 6.54 9.41
C ILE A 100 11.72 5.42 10.02
N ASN A 101 10.77 5.73 10.91
CA ASN A 101 10.00 4.70 11.63
C ASN A 101 9.10 3.89 10.68
N LYS A 102 8.63 4.51 9.59
CA LYS A 102 7.88 3.83 8.53
C LYS A 102 8.78 3.20 7.46
N GLY A 103 10.11 3.36 7.56
CA GLY A 103 11.08 2.80 6.62
C GLY A 103 11.01 3.42 5.22
N VAL A 104 10.55 4.67 5.10
CA VAL A 104 10.40 5.36 3.81
C VAL A 104 11.77 5.63 3.18
N ASP A 105 12.77 5.89 4.02
CA ASP A 105 14.17 6.00 3.64
C ASP A 105 14.70 4.76 2.91
N ILE A 106 14.49 3.59 3.52
CA ILE A 106 14.87 2.27 2.97
C ILE A 106 14.05 1.94 1.75
N PHE A 107 12.76 2.26 1.77
CA PHE A 107 11.88 2.01 0.65
C PHE A 107 12.35 2.78 -0.59
N ILE A 108 12.60 4.10 -0.49
CA ILE A 108 13.08 4.90 -1.64
C ILE A 108 14.43 4.40 -2.16
N GLU A 109 15.36 4.01 -1.27
CA GLU A 109 16.65 3.44 -1.68
C GLU A 109 16.48 2.10 -2.43
N SER A 110 15.59 1.23 -1.94
CA SER A 110 15.28 -0.04 -2.60
C SER A 110 14.60 0.13 -3.96
N LEU A 111 13.81 1.20 -4.15
CA LEU A 111 13.21 1.56 -5.43
C LEU A 111 14.25 1.99 -6.46
N ALA A 112 15.33 2.64 -6.03
CA ALA A 112 16.45 2.98 -6.89
C ALA A 112 17.16 1.71 -7.40
N ARG A 113 17.36 0.72 -6.53
CA ARG A 113 17.91 -0.59 -6.91
C ARG A 113 16.97 -1.38 -7.82
N LEU A 114 15.67 -1.35 -7.54
CA LEU A 114 14.64 -1.94 -8.42
C LEU A 114 14.66 -1.30 -9.82
N ASN A 115 14.76 0.03 -9.90
CA ASN A 115 14.87 0.75 -11.17
C ASN A 115 16.05 0.23 -11.99
N PHE A 116 17.22 0.14 -11.35
CA PHE A 116 18.42 -0.42 -11.98
C PHE A 116 18.23 -1.88 -12.42
N GLN A 117 17.68 -2.75 -11.56
CA GLN A 117 17.45 -4.16 -11.89
C GLN A 117 16.49 -4.33 -13.09
N LEU A 118 15.43 -3.53 -13.18
CA LEU A 118 14.49 -3.56 -14.30
C LEU A 118 15.11 -3.03 -15.59
N GLN A 119 15.96 -2.00 -15.51
CA GLN A 119 16.72 -1.49 -16.65
C GLN A 119 17.75 -2.52 -17.15
N ALA A 120 18.56 -3.07 -16.24
CA ALA A 120 19.63 -4.01 -16.55
C ALA A 120 19.11 -5.33 -17.14
N SER A 121 17.94 -5.78 -16.72
CA SER A 121 17.27 -6.97 -17.28
C SER A 121 16.53 -6.70 -18.60
N GLY A 122 16.49 -5.46 -19.07
CA GLY A 122 15.72 -5.09 -20.26
C GLY A 122 14.20 -5.25 -20.10
N SER A 123 13.70 -5.26 -18.86
CA SER A 123 12.29 -5.47 -18.56
C SER A 123 11.42 -4.40 -19.23
N ASN A 124 10.25 -4.80 -19.73
CA ASN A 124 9.23 -3.89 -20.26
C ASN A 124 8.15 -3.55 -19.22
N ARG A 125 8.38 -3.90 -17.94
CA ARG A 125 7.52 -3.54 -16.82
C ARG A 125 7.80 -2.11 -16.38
N THR A 126 6.73 -1.40 -16.05
CA THR A 126 6.79 -0.12 -15.36
C THR A 126 6.21 -0.30 -13.96
N VAL A 127 6.86 0.28 -12.96
CA VAL A 127 6.34 0.32 -11.59
C VAL A 127 6.09 1.77 -11.25
N ILE A 128 4.87 2.11 -10.86
CA ILE A 128 4.52 3.44 -10.36
C ILE A 128 4.28 3.33 -8.86
N VAL A 129 4.98 4.15 -8.09
CA VAL A 129 4.97 4.11 -6.64
C VAL A 129 4.32 5.36 -6.08
N PHE A 130 3.29 5.15 -5.27
CA PHE A 130 2.62 6.22 -4.54
C PHE A 130 3.15 6.32 -3.11
N LEU A 131 3.58 7.52 -2.71
CA LEU A 131 3.96 7.81 -1.32
C LEU A 131 2.87 8.70 -0.73
N ILE A 132 2.10 8.20 0.24
CA ILE A 132 0.96 8.91 0.83
C ILE A 132 1.31 9.26 2.27
N PHE A 133 1.95 10.41 2.44
CA PHE A 133 2.42 10.87 3.74
C PHE A 133 2.06 12.35 3.91
N PRO A 134 1.04 12.67 4.72
CA PRO A 134 0.58 14.04 4.89
C PRO A 134 1.69 14.98 5.35
N ALA A 135 1.90 16.07 4.61
CA ALA A 135 2.89 17.09 4.92
C ALA A 135 2.35 18.49 4.63
N PRO A 136 2.85 19.55 5.29
CA PRO A 136 2.40 20.92 5.07
C PRO A 136 2.59 21.33 3.60
N ASN A 137 1.48 21.60 2.90
CA ASN A 137 1.45 21.87 1.47
C ASN A 137 0.46 22.99 1.09
N LYS A 138 0.55 23.50 -0.14
CA LYS A 138 -0.32 24.54 -0.70
C LYS A 138 -0.74 24.23 -2.13
N GLY A 139 -2.02 23.89 -2.29
CA GLY A 139 -2.65 23.70 -3.59
C GLY A 139 -2.01 22.59 -4.44
N HIS A 140 -2.65 22.28 -5.56
CA HIS A 140 -2.18 21.24 -6.47
C HIS A 140 -1.11 21.80 -7.41
N ALA A 141 -0.02 21.06 -7.61
CA ALA A 141 1.03 21.40 -8.57
C ALA A 141 0.65 21.03 -10.02
N ILE A 142 -0.45 20.30 -10.22
CA ILE A 142 -0.86 19.74 -11.51
C ILE A 142 -1.91 20.63 -12.17
N THR A 143 -1.59 21.20 -13.33
CA THR A 143 -2.51 21.99 -14.14
C THR A 143 -3.34 21.09 -15.08
N LYS A 144 -4.67 21.10 -14.95
CA LYS A 144 -5.64 20.25 -15.69
C LYS A 144 -5.83 20.60 -17.19
N THR A 145 -4.83 21.15 -17.86
CA THR A 145 -5.03 21.81 -19.17
C THR A 145 -5.45 20.88 -20.31
N LEU A 146 -4.88 19.68 -20.43
CA LEU A 146 -5.23 18.77 -21.54
C LEU A 146 -6.58 18.07 -21.33
N LYS A 147 -6.86 17.58 -20.12
CA LYS A 147 -8.11 16.85 -19.83
C LYS A 147 -9.32 17.76 -20.03
N ASP A 148 -9.24 19.00 -19.56
CA ASP A 148 -10.32 19.98 -19.73
C ASP A 148 -10.53 20.31 -21.22
N ALA A 149 -9.45 20.46 -21.99
CA ALA A 149 -9.53 20.65 -23.44
C ALA A 149 -10.18 19.45 -24.17
N ILE A 150 -9.88 18.22 -23.75
CA ILE A 150 -10.48 17.01 -24.32
C ILE A 150 -11.97 16.91 -23.99
N GLU A 151 -12.38 17.16 -22.74
CA GLU A 151 -13.80 17.11 -22.37
C GLU A 151 -14.62 18.17 -23.11
N GLU A 152 -14.04 19.35 -23.34
CA GLU A 152 -14.68 20.39 -24.16
C GLU A 152 -14.85 19.93 -25.62
N VAL A 153 -13.79 19.42 -26.25
CA VAL A 153 -13.86 18.90 -27.64
C VAL A 153 -14.83 17.74 -27.74
N LYS A 154 -14.85 16.83 -26.76
CA LYS A 154 -15.78 15.70 -26.70
C LYS A 154 -17.23 16.16 -26.62
N ARG A 155 -17.53 17.17 -25.80
CA ARG A 155 -18.88 17.76 -25.70
C ARG A 155 -19.32 18.36 -27.02
N GLU A 156 -18.44 19.09 -27.70
CA GLU A 156 -18.74 19.70 -29.00
C GLU A 156 -18.93 18.65 -30.11
N ILE A 157 -18.07 17.63 -30.16
CA ILE A 157 -18.24 16.48 -31.07
C ILE A 157 -19.59 15.80 -30.84
N GLY A 158 -19.93 15.53 -29.58
CA GLY A 158 -21.20 14.90 -29.21
C GLY A 158 -22.41 15.72 -29.65
N GLN A 159 -22.35 17.04 -29.46
CA GLN A 159 -23.41 17.95 -29.90
C GLN A 159 -23.57 17.96 -31.43
N ARG A 160 -22.47 18.08 -32.19
CA ARG A 160 -22.52 18.06 -33.66
C ARG A 160 -23.00 16.72 -34.20
N MET A 161 -22.58 15.62 -33.58
CA MET A 161 -23.03 14.29 -33.94
C MET A 161 -24.53 14.15 -33.74
N PHE A 162 -25.04 14.61 -32.59
CA PHE A 162 -26.48 14.62 -32.31
C PHE A 162 -27.24 15.47 -33.32
N ASP A 163 -26.81 16.71 -33.56
CA ASP A 163 -27.48 17.64 -34.47
C ASP A 163 -27.52 17.13 -35.92
N SER A 164 -26.45 16.49 -36.40
CA SER A 164 -26.39 15.91 -37.76
C SER A 164 -27.30 14.69 -37.88
N CYS A 165 -27.19 13.74 -36.95
CA CYS A 165 -28.01 12.53 -36.93
C CYS A 165 -29.50 12.84 -36.75
N SER A 166 -29.85 13.82 -35.92
CA SER A 166 -31.24 14.28 -35.74
C SER A 166 -31.82 14.91 -37.01
N ARG A 167 -30.98 15.37 -37.94
CA ARG A 167 -31.39 15.86 -39.26
C ARG A 167 -31.38 14.75 -40.33
N GLY A 168 -31.16 13.49 -39.95
CA GLY A 168 -31.13 12.35 -40.87
C GLY A 168 -29.83 12.20 -41.66
N HIS A 169 -28.74 12.88 -41.25
CA HIS A 169 -27.44 12.80 -41.90
C HIS A 169 -26.44 12.12 -40.96
N VAL A 170 -25.63 11.20 -41.48
CA VAL A 170 -24.51 10.63 -40.71
C VAL A 170 -23.31 11.56 -40.92
N PRO A 171 -22.75 12.17 -39.85
CA PRO A 171 -21.63 13.11 -39.99
C PRO A 171 -20.34 12.39 -40.37
N GLU A 172 -19.53 13.06 -41.20
CA GLU A 172 -18.19 12.60 -41.57
C GLU A 172 -17.15 13.04 -40.52
N SER A 173 -15.95 12.47 -40.62
CA SER A 173 -14.84 12.74 -39.68
C SER A 173 -14.53 14.24 -39.54
N GLU A 174 -14.63 14.98 -40.65
CA GLU A 174 -14.30 16.40 -40.75
C GLU A 174 -15.39 17.31 -40.12
N ASP A 175 -16.64 16.83 -40.08
CA ASP A 175 -17.76 17.55 -39.46
C ASP A 175 -17.66 17.53 -37.93
N LEU A 176 -17.09 16.45 -37.40
CA LEU A 176 -16.94 16.21 -35.97
C LEU A 176 -15.70 16.92 -35.42
N LEU A 177 -14.53 16.69 -36.01
CA LEU A 177 -13.25 17.21 -35.51
C LEU A 177 -12.73 18.39 -36.35
N THR A 178 -13.08 19.61 -35.96
CA THR A 178 -12.67 20.82 -36.69
C THR A 178 -11.18 21.12 -36.57
N ARG A 179 -10.67 21.93 -37.50
CA ARG A 179 -9.30 22.46 -37.44
C ARG A 179 -9.01 23.21 -36.13
N GLU A 180 -9.99 23.92 -35.57
CA GLU A 180 -9.85 24.60 -34.29
C GLU A 180 -9.60 23.61 -33.14
N HIS A 181 -10.37 22.51 -33.08
CA HIS A 181 -10.14 21.43 -32.11
C HIS A 181 -8.73 20.87 -32.27
N LEU A 182 -8.30 20.59 -33.51
CA LEU A 182 -6.96 20.08 -33.78
C LEU A 182 -5.85 21.04 -33.33
N ILE A 183 -6.00 22.34 -33.57
CA ILE A 183 -5.03 23.36 -33.14
C ILE A 183 -4.97 23.41 -31.60
N LYS A 184 -6.11 23.40 -30.93
CA LYS A 184 -6.21 23.41 -29.47
C LYS A 184 -5.54 22.17 -28.86
N LEU A 185 -5.88 20.98 -29.35
CA LEU A 185 -5.27 19.72 -28.90
C LEU A 185 -3.77 19.70 -29.16
N LYS A 186 -3.31 20.12 -30.35
CA LYS A 186 -1.89 20.22 -30.66
C LYS A 186 -1.16 21.14 -29.69
N ARG A 187 -1.72 22.32 -29.39
CA ARG A 187 -1.14 23.25 -28.39
C ARG A 187 -0.99 22.60 -27.02
N CYS A 188 -2.01 21.88 -26.55
CA CYS A 188 -1.95 21.17 -25.27
C CYS A 188 -0.89 20.06 -25.27
N VAL A 189 -0.76 19.29 -26.36
CA VAL A 189 0.26 18.25 -26.51
C VAL A 189 1.67 18.85 -26.50
N TYR A 190 1.92 19.86 -27.33
CA TYR A 190 3.23 20.52 -27.39
C TYR A 190 3.60 21.19 -26.06
N ALA A 191 2.64 21.77 -25.34
CA ALA A 191 2.90 22.34 -24.02
C ALA A 191 3.31 21.25 -23.00
N ALA A 192 2.68 20.08 -23.06
CA ALA A 192 2.99 18.97 -22.15
C ALA A 192 4.38 18.35 -22.42
N GLU A 193 4.77 18.22 -23.69
CA GLU A 193 6.09 17.66 -24.06
C GLU A 193 7.25 18.56 -23.63
N ASN A 194 7.06 19.88 -23.61
CA ASN A 194 8.11 20.85 -23.27
C ASN A 194 8.21 21.18 -21.77
N ALA A 195 7.32 20.64 -20.92
CA ALA A 195 7.23 21.01 -19.51
C ALA A 195 8.29 20.38 -18.59
N GLY A 196 9.23 19.58 -19.14
CA GLY A 196 10.17 18.79 -18.37
C GLY A 196 9.56 17.47 -17.86
N PRO A 197 10.29 16.68 -17.08
CA PRO A 197 9.82 15.37 -16.62
C PRO A 197 8.59 15.50 -15.70
N PRO A 198 7.72 14.47 -15.64
CA PRO A 198 6.54 14.46 -14.78
C PRO A 198 6.91 14.72 -13.32
N PRO A 199 6.19 15.61 -12.61
CA PRO A 199 6.55 15.99 -11.25
C PRO A 199 6.51 14.78 -10.31
N VAL A 200 7.46 14.70 -9.38
CA VAL A 200 7.51 13.63 -8.37
C VAL A 200 6.54 13.85 -7.23
N THR A 201 5.93 15.04 -7.10
CA THR A 201 4.93 15.35 -6.07
C THR A 201 3.70 16.01 -6.66
N THR A 202 2.53 15.82 -6.04
CA THR A 202 1.26 16.37 -6.53
C THR A 202 0.91 17.75 -5.97
N HIS A 203 1.60 18.21 -4.92
CA HIS A 203 1.33 19.48 -4.24
C HIS A 203 2.59 20.31 -4.09
N ASN A 204 2.44 21.63 -3.88
CA ASN A 204 3.57 22.47 -3.52
C ASN A 204 3.85 22.32 -2.01
N ILE A 205 4.96 21.64 -1.67
CA ILE A 205 5.40 21.50 -0.27
C ILE A 205 5.92 22.85 0.24
N ILE A 206 5.51 23.25 1.45
CA ILE A 206 5.87 24.57 2.00
C ILE A 206 7.39 24.71 2.20
N ARG A 207 8.05 23.65 2.70
CA ARG A 207 9.51 23.60 2.93
C ARG A 207 10.12 22.45 2.15
N ASP A 208 10.04 22.55 0.83
CA ASP A 208 10.48 21.53 -0.13
C ASP A 208 11.93 21.04 0.07
N SER A 209 12.86 21.95 0.42
CA SER A 209 14.27 21.62 0.65
C SER A 209 14.53 20.90 1.98
N GLU A 210 13.59 20.96 2.93
CA GLU A 210 13.66 20.27 4.23
C GLU A 210 12.89 18.94 4.22
N ASP A 211 12.03 18.72 3.22
CA ASP A 211 11.22 17.51 3.13
C ASP A 211 12.08 16.27 2.89
N GLN A 212 11.99 15.31 3.81
CA GLN A 212 12.86 14.14 3.84
C GLN A 212 12.58 13.18 2.67
N ILE A 213 11.31 13.06 2.26
CA ILE A 213 10.91 12.22 1.13
C ILE A 213 11.46 12.82 -0.17
N LEU A 214 11.25 14.10 -0.42
CA LEU A 214 11.75 14.78 -1.61
C LEU A 214 13.27 14.78 -1.67
N ASN A 215 13.95 14.99 -0.55
CA ASN A 215 15.41 14.89 -0.49
C ASN A 215 15.92 13.48 -0.77
N ALA A 216 15.24 12.44 -0.28
CA ALA A 216 15.58 11.05 -0.59
C ALA A 216 15.37 10.72 -2.08
N ILE A 217 14.27 11.20 -2.68
CA ILE A 217 14.01 11.07 -4.13
C ILE A 217 15.13 11.75 -4.93
N ARG A 218 15.52 12.97 -4.55
CA ARG A 218 16.63 13.71 -5.18
C ARG A 218 17.95 12.95 -5.08
N ARG A 219 18.28 12.44 -3.89
CA ARG A 219 19.50 11.65 -3.65
C ARG A 219 19.54 10.39 -4.53
N CYS A 220 18.41 9.69 -4.65
CA CYS A 220 18.28 8.48 -5.44
C CYS A 220 18.07 8.72 -6.94
N LYS A 221 17.93 9.98 -7.36
CA LYS A 221 17.72 10.40 -8.75
C LYS A 221 16.49 9.78 -9.43
N LEU A 222 15.41 9.56 -8.68
CA LEU A 222 14.14 9.03 -9.19
C LEU A 222 13.23 10.17 -9.68
N PHE A 223 13.54 10.73 -10.85
CA PHE A 223 12.91 11.96 -11.36
C PHE A 223 11.85 11.72 -12.44
N ASN A 224 11.29 10.51 -12.51
CA ASN A 224 10.31 10.14 -13.53
C ASN A 224 10.80 10.31 -14.98
N GLY A 225 12.11 10.18 -15.22
CA GLY A 225 12.68 10.27 -16.56
C GLY A 225 12.15 9.15 -17.46
N ARG A 226 12.16 9.32 -18.78
CA ARG A 226 11.66 8.31 -19.75
C ARG A 226 12.32 6.93 -19.58
N HIS A 227 13.62 6.94 -19.29
CA HIS A 227 14.39 5.71 -19.07
C HIS A 227 14.11 5.02 -17.72
N ASP A 228 13.51 5.73 -16.75
CA ASP A 228 13.18 5.13 -15.46
C ASP A 228 12.06 4.10 -15.61
N ARG A 229 12.30 2.88 -15.13
CA ARG A 229 11.29 1.83 -15.03
C ARG A 229 10.45 1.95 -13.76
N VAL A 230 10.97 2.65 -12.75
CA VAL A 230 10.26 2.99 -11.53
C VAL A 230 9.92 4.48 -11.54
N LYS A 231 8.64 4.82 -11.45
CA LYS A 231 8.15 6.20 -11.35
C LYS A 231 7.63 6.47 -9.93
N ILE A 232 7.80 7.69 -9.44
CA ILE A 232 7.43 8.12 -8.09
C ILE A 232 6.35 9.20 -8.16
N ILE A 233 5.34 9.07 -7.30
CA ILE A 233 4.28 10.05 -7.07
C ILE A 233 4.10 10.22 -5.56
N TYR A 234 4.64 11.30 -5.02
CA TYR A 234 4.47 11.71 -3.64
C TYR A 234 3.22 12.57 -3.49
N HIS A 235 2.23 12.04 -2.79
CA HIS A 235 0.98 12.70 -2.45
C HIS A 235 0.97 13.10 -0.96
N PRO A 236 1.31 14.36 -0.63
CA PRO A 236 1.45 14.83 0.75
C PRO A 236 0.13 15.16 1.45
N GLU A 237 -0.93 14.41 1.18
CA GLU A 237 -2.27 14.61 1.75
C GLU A 237 -2.93 13.25 2.01
N PHE A 238 -3.94 13.22 2.87
CA PHE A 238 -4.79 12.04 3.01
C PHE A 238 -5.66 11.88 1.76
N LEU A 239 -5.88 10.62 1.37
CA LEU A 239 -6.80 10.31 0.29
C LEU A 239 -8.24 10.61 0.69
N SER A 240 -8.98 11.19 -0.23
CA SER A 240 -10.40 11.49 -0.10
C SER A 240 -11.08 11.32 -1.45
N SER A 241 -12.30 10.81 -1.45
CA SER A 241 -13.14 10.73 -2.65
C SER A 241 -13.46 12.12 -3.24
N THR A 242 -13.37 13.18 -2.43
CA THR A 242 -13.52 14.57 -2.88
C THR A 242 -12.24 15.16 -3.48
N ASN A 243 -11.10 14.47 -3.38
CA ASN A 243 -9.84 14.96 -3.92
C ASN A 243 -9.92 14.98 -5.47
N PRO A 244 -9.64 16.13 -6.11
CA PRO A 244 -9.80 16.30 -7.55
C PRO A 244 -8.77 15.55 -8.41
N LEU A 245 -7.75 14.94 -7.81
CA LEU A 245 -6.71 14.15 -8.49
C LEU A 245 -7.15 12.70 -8.69
N PHE A 246 -7.43 11.99 -7.60
CA PHE A 246 -7.73 10.55 -7.63
C PHE A 246 -9.23 10.26 -7.64
N GLY A 247 -10.04 11.04 -6.93
CA GLY A 247 -11.46 10.74 -6.70
C GLY A 247 -11.67 9.37 -6.04
N LEU A 248 -10.77 9.00 -5.12
CA LEU A 248 -10.71 7.70 -4.47
C LEU A 248 -10.57 7.89 -2.95
N ASP A 249 -11.33 7.13 -2.18
CA ASP A 249 -11.03 6.96 -0.76
C ASP A 249 -9.85 6.01 -0.55
N TYR A 250 -9.35 5.91 0.70
CA TYR A 250 -8.21 5.05 1.03
C TYR A 250 -8.47 3.58 0.69
N ASN A 251 -9.67 3.06 0.96
CA ASN A 251 -9.97 1.64 0.75
C ASN A 251 -10.06 1.30 -0.74
N GLU A 252 -10.71 2.15 -1.54
CA GLU A 252 -10.77 2.01 -2.98
C GLU A 252 -9.38 2.12 -3.60
N PHE A 253 -8.55 3.07 -3.12
CA PHE A 253 -7.18 3.25 -3.59
C PHE A 253 -6.33 2.02 -3.31
N VAL A 254 -6.32 1.54 -2.06
CA VAL A 254 -5.56 0.36 -1.64
C VAL A 254 -5.92 -0.85 -2.49
N ARG A 255 -7.21 -1.14 -2.66
CA ARG A 255 -7.72 -2.25 -3.49
C ARG A 255 -7.19 -2.26 -4.91
N ALA A 256 -6.79 -1.13 -5.48
CA ALA A 256 -6.27 -1.03 -6.83
C ALA A 256 -4.80 -1.46 -6.97
N LEU A 257 -4.10 -1.64 -5.86
CA LEU A 257 -2.64 -1.71 -5.82
C LEU A 257 -2.20 -3.17 -5.81
N GLY A 258 -0.91 -3.38 -6.10
CA GLY A 258 -0.32 -4.71 -6.20
C GLY A 258 0.52 -5.10 -4.99
N LEU A 259 1.14 -4.11 -4.33
CA LEU A 259 2.15 -4.32 -3.31
C LEU A 259 2.20 -3.15 -2.31
N TYR A 260 2.12 -3.47 -1.03
CA TYR A 260 2.14 -2.51 0.08
C TYR A 260 3.32 -2.78 1.03
N PRO A 261 4.36 -1.94 1.12
CA PRO A 261 5.32 -1.95 2.21
C PRO A 261 4.68 -1.31 3.45
N GLY A 262 4.26 -2.15 4.40
CA GLY A 262 3.63 -1.68 5.63
C GLY A 262 3.37 -2.76 6.68
N GLY A 263 2.78 -2.35 7.79
CA GLY A 263 2.60 -3.18 8.98
C GLY A 263 1.15 -3.63 9.24
N MET A 264 0.26 -3.55 8.24
CA MET A 264 -1.15 -3.92 8.43
C MET A 264 -1.70 -4.60 7.18
N TYR A 265 -2.64 -5.53 7.40
CA TYR A 265 -3.33 -6.25 6.34
C TYR A 265 -4.26 -5.37 5.53
N ASN A 266 -4.31 -5.61 4.22
CA ASN A 266 -5.25 -5.03 3.28
C ASN A 266 -5.81 -6.13 2.38
N HIS A 267 -7.11 -6.09 2.12
CA HIS A 267 -7.82 -7.15 1.40
C HIS A 267 -7.26 -7.41 0.00
N GLY A 268 -6.80 -8.65 -0.21
CA GLY A 268 -6.33 -9.15 -1.50
C GLY A 268 -5.02 -8.57 -1.99
N ASP A 269 -4.35 -7.65 -1.28
CA ASP A 269 -3.09 -7.05 -1.73
C ASP A 269 -1.89 -7.80 -1.17
N SER A 270 -0.85 -7.99 -1.98
CA SER A 270 0.42 -8.49 -1.46
C SER A 270 1.08 -7.42 -0.58
N ILE A 271 1.71 -7.86 0.51
CA ILE A 271 2.27 -6.99 1.54
C ILE A 271 3.75 -7.29 1.69
N ILE A 272 4.59 -6.26 1.67
CA ILE A 272 5.94 -6.35 2.19
C ILE A 272 5.93 -5.77 3.60
N THR A 273 6.48 -6.49 4.57
CA THR A 273 6.61 -6.04 5.94
C THR A 273 7.98 -6.40 6.49
N THR A 274 8.21 -6.22 7.78
CA THR A 274 9.50 -6.51 8.41
C THR A 274 9.30 -7.35 9.67
N ASN A 275 10.33 -8.10 10.06
CA ASN A 275 10.36 -8.83 11.34
C ASN A 275 10.61 -7.91 12.57
N LEU A 276 10.47 -6.59 12.39
CA LEU A 276 10.34 -5.60 13.45
C LEU A 276 8.92 -5.02 13.53
N SER A 277 8.03 -5.41 12.62
CA SER A 277 6.62 -5.03 12.67
C SER A 277 5.82 -6.12 13.38
N GLY A 278 4.86 -5.74 14.23
CA GLY A 278 4.03 -6.70 14.94
C GLY A 278 3.25 -7.63 13.98
N PHE A 279 2.80 -7.09 12.85
CA PHE A 279 2.15 -7.88 11.80
C PHE A 279 3.13 -8.87 11.15
N GLY A 280 4.37 -8.45 10.84
CA GLY A 280 5.37 -9.32 10.25
C GLY A 280 5.73 -10.49 11.15
N CYS A 281 5.99 -10.22 12.43
CA CYS A 281 6.24 -11.27 13.42
C CYS A 281 5.06 -12.25 13.51
N PHE A 282 3.83 -11.72 13.61
CA PHE A 282 2.62 -12.55 13.69
C PHE A 282 2.48 -13.48 12.48
N MET A 283 2.73 -12.97 11.26
CA MET A 283 2.60 -13.79 10.03
C MET A 283 3.70 -14.83 9.92
N GLU A 284 4.95 -14.53 10.31
CA GLU A 284 6.04 -15.52 10.32
C GLU A 284 5.79 -16.67 11.29
N GLU A 285 5.15 -16.39 12.43
CA GLU A 285 4.84 -17.41 13.42
C GLU A 285 3.64 -18.29 13.02
N HIS A 286 2.60 -17.68 12.44
CA HIS A 286 1.30 -18.34 12.24
C HIS A 286 1.08 -18.90 10.82
N VAL A 287 1.89 -18.49 9.84
CA VAL A 287 1.74 -18.91 8.44
C VAL A 287 2.99 -19.63 7.97
N MET A 288 2.85 -20.91 7.60
CA MET A 288 3.93 -21.64 6.92
C MET A 288 4.15 -21.05 5.52
N ASP A 289 5.38 -20.60 5.25
CA ASP A 289 5.77 -19.91 4.01
C ASP A 289 4.85 -18.71 3.64
N PRO A 290 4.93 -17.59 4.40
CA PRO A 290 4.09 -16.40 4.17
C PRO A 290 4.24 -15.83 2.75
N LYS A 291 5.40 -16.01 2.11
CA LYS A 291 5.70 -15.51 0.77
C LYS A 291 4.79 -16.14 -0.29
N SER A 292 4.45 -17.42 -0.15
CA SER A 292 3.53 -18.10 -1.06
C SER A 292 2.08 -17.59 -0.99
N TYR A 293 1.75 -16.84 0.07
CA TYR A 293 0.50 -16.14 0.31
C TYR A 293 0.61 -14.62 0.09
N GLY A 294 1.71 -14.15 -0.48
CA GLY A 294 1.89 -12.74 -0.85
C GLY A 294 2.30 -11.86 0.33
N ILE A 295 2.78 -12.45 1.42
CA ILE A 295 3.34 -11.75 2.57
C ILE A 295 4.86 -11.91 2.53
N TYR A 296 5.56 -10.84 2.19
CA TYR A 296 7.02 -10.80 2.11
C TYR A 296 7.55 -10.16 3.38
N VAL A 297 8.32 -10.89 4.18
CA VAL A 297 8.88 -10.36 5.43
C VAL A 297 10.37 -10.11 5.23
N VAL A 298 10.77 -8.84 5.27
CA VAL A 298 12.17 -8.42 5.14
C VAL A 298 12.82 -8.47 6.52
N ASP A 299 13.99 -9.09 6.60
CA ASP A 299 14.76 -9.13 7.83
C ASP A 299 15.44 -7.78 8.08
N ARG A 300 14.99 -7.12 9.15
CA ARG A 300 15.51 -5.85 9.67
C ARG A 300 16.10 -6.00 11.07
N ARG A 301 16.05 -7.21 11.64
CA ARG A 301 16.46 -7.49 13.01
C ARG A 301 17.83 -8.15 13.07
N HIS A 302 18.14 -9.03 12.12
CA HIS A 302 19.37 -9.83 12.11
C HIS A 302 20.31 -9.50 10.94
N LYS A 303 19.89 -8.62 10.02
CA LYS A 303 20.67 -8.20 8.85
C LYS A 303 21.11 -6.74 8.92
N GLY A 304 22.18 -6.44 8.20
CA GLY A 304 22.66 -5.08 8.00
C GLY A 304 21.70 -4.24 7.15
N LEU A 305 21.79 -2.92 7.25
CA LEU A 305 20.93 -1.99 6.51
C LEU A 305 20.96 -2.25 4.98
N ASP A 306 22.16 -2.42 4.41
CA ASP A 306 22.32 -2.65 2.97
C ASP A 306 21.69 -3.97 2.51
N GLU A 307 21.84 -5.03 3.31
CA GLU A 307 21.25 -6.33 3.05
C GLU A 307 19.72 -6.25 3.08
N SER A 308 19.13 -5.57 4.07
CA SER A 308 17.68 -5.36 4.12
C SER A 308 17.17 -4.58 2.89
N ILE A 309 17.92 -3.58 2.43
CA ILE A 309 17.57 -2.82 1.21
C ILE A 309 17.61 -3.73 -0.02
N ASN A 310 18.63 -4.61 -0.13
CA ASN A 310 18.73 -5.59 -1.21
C ASN A 310 17.60 -6.61 -1.19
N ASP A 311 17.25 -7.13 -0.02
CA ASP A 311 16.14 -8.09 0.15
C ASP A 311 14.79 -7.46 -0.25
N LEU A 312 14.57 -6.20 0.14
CA LEU A 312 13.38 -5.43 -0.23
C LEU A 312 13.32 -5.20 -1.75
N ALA A 313 14.42 -4.76 -2.36
CA ALA A 313 14.51 -4.57 -3.82
C ALA A 313 14.26 -5.89 -4.56
N SER A 314 14.85 -6.99 -4.09
CA SER A 314 14.70 -8.32 -4.68
C SER A 314 13.26 -8.82 -4.61
N SER A 315 12.59 -8.63 -3.47
CA SER A 315 11.18 -8.98 -3.29
C SER A 315 10.28 -8.22 -4.26
N MET A 316 10.52 -6.90 -4.43
CA MET A 316 9.79 -6.08 -5.40
C MET A 316 10.09 -6.49 -6.85
N TYR A 317 11.33 -6.85 -7.16
CA TYR A 317 11.73 -7.30 -8.49
C TYR A 317 11.05 -8.62 -8.85
N GLU A 318 11.07 -9.62 -7.97
CA GLU A 318 10.37 -10.90 -8.15
C GLU A 318 8.87 -10.70 -8.37
N PHE A 319 8.23 -9.85 -7.56
CA PHE A 319 6.81 -9.51 -7.76
C PHE A 319 6.56 -8.86 -9.13
N SER A 320 7.49 -8.00 -9.58
CA SER A 320 7.39 -7.30 -10.86
C SER A 320 7.45 -8.24 -12.07
N LEU A 321 8.10 -9.40 -11.93
CA LEU A 321 8.20 -10.42 -12.96
C LEU A 321 6.93 -11.27 -13.11
N MET A 322 6.05 -11.30 -12.10
CA MET A 322 4.83 -12.10 -12.16
C MET A 322 3.95 -11.68 -13.35
N ASN A 323 3.29 -12.64 -13.98
CA ASN A 323 2.26 -12.38 -14.98
C ASN A 323 0.89 -12.09 -14.33
N ARG A 324 -0.10 -11.66 -15.13
CA ARG A 324 -1.43 -11.29 -14.63
C ARG A 324 -2.12 -12.45 -13.89
N ARG A 325 -2.01 -13.68 -14.40
CA ARG A 325 -2.61 -14.87 -13.79
C ARG A 325 -1.97 -15.19 -12.44
N GLN A 326 -0.64 -15.15 -12.36
CA GLN A 326 0.11 -15.35 -11.12
C GLN A 326 -0.28 -14.31 -10.06
N ARG A 327 -0.42 -13.03 -10.44
CA ARG A 327 -0.88 -11.99 -9.51
C ARG A 327 -2.31 -12.21 -9.02
N ILE A 328 -3.24 -12.62 -9.90
CA ILE A 328 -4.62 -12.96 -9.48
C ILE A 328 -4.61 -14.13 -8.49
N ILE A 329 -3.82 -15.18 -8.76
CA ILE A 329 -3.67 -16.31 -7.84
C ILE A 329 -3.09 -15.83 -6.51
N MET A 330 -2.07 -14.98 -6.52
CA MET A 330 -1.46 -14.42 -5.32
C MET A 330 -2.50 -13.66 -4.49
N ARG A 331 -3.25 -12.73 -5.10
CA ARG A 331 -4.31 -11.98 -4.42
C ARG A 331 -5.36 -12.89 -3.78
N ASN A 332 -5.78 -13.94 -4.50
CA ASN A 332 -6.74 -14.91 -3.96
C ASN A 332 -6.17 -15.70 -2.78
N ARG A 333 -4.86 -15.96 -2.74
CA ARG A 333 -4.21 -16.59 -1.58
C ARG A 333 -4.11 -15.61 -0.42
N THR A 334 -3.69 -14.38 -0.67
CA THR A 334 -3.59 -13.36 0.38
C THR A 334 -4.95 -13.11 1.03
N GLU A 335 -6.03 -13.06 0.25
CA GLU A 335 -7.37 -12.86 0.79
C GLU A 335 -7.85 -13.97 1.74
N ARG A 336 -7.34 -15.20 1.58
CA ARG A 336 -7.65 -16.31 2.50
C ARG A 336 -7.04 -16.12 3.89
N LEU A 337 -6.01 -15.27 4.02
CA LEU A 337 -5.41 -14.95 5.32
C LEU A 337 -6.29 -14.01 6.15
N SER A 338 -7.32 -13.39 5.55
CA SER A 338 -8.23 -12.50 6.29
C SER A 338 -8.91 -13.20 7.48
N ASP A 339 -9.30 -14.47 7.35
CA ASP A 339 -9.93 -15.24 8.42
C ASP A 339 -9.00 -15.42 9.63
N LEU A 340 -7.68 -15.49 9.42
CA LEU A 340 -6.69 -15.56 10.49
C LEU A 340 -6.61 -14.24 11.28
N LEU A 341 -6.90 -13.12 10.62
CA LEU A 341 -6.77 -11.77 11.15
C LEU A 341 -8.08 -11.21 11.72
N ASP A 342 -9.18 -11.95 11.59
CA ASP A 342 -10.49 -11.53 12.09
C ASP A 342 -10.56 -11.62 13.63
N TRP A 343 -11.32 -10.71 14.25
CA TRP A 343 -11.57 -10.73 15.71
C TRP A 343 -12.19 -12.04 16.22
N LYS A 344 -12.90 -12.80 15.37
CA LYS A 344 -13.39 -14.15 15.72
C LYS A 344 -12.25 -15.11 16.04
N SER A 345 -11.12 -14.98 15.36
CA SER A 345 -9.92 -15.78 15.56
C SER A 345 -9.05 -15.20 16.67
N LEU A 346 -8.75 -13.90 16.61
CA LEU A 346 -7.79 -13.26 17.52
C LEU A 346 -8.38 -12.87 18.88
N GLY A 347 -9.71 -12.83 19.01
CA GLY A 347 -10.40 -12.54 20.28
C GLY A 347 -10.12 -13.58 21.38
N ILE A 348 -9.62 -14.77 21.03
CA ILE A 348 -9.26 -15.80 22.00
C ILE A 348 -8.13 -15.34 22.95
N TYR A 349 -7.16 -14.57 22.46
CA TYR A 349 -6.04 -14.06 23.26
C TYR A 349 -6.54 -13.10 24.35
N TYR A 350 -7.54 -12.27 24.04
CA TYR A 350 -8.19 -11.40 25.03
C TYR A 350 -9.03 -12.18 26.05
N ARG A 351 -9.61 -13.32 25.67
CA ARG A 351 -10.31 -14.20 26.63
C ARG A 351 -9.30 -14.86 27.57
N GLN A 352 -8.17 -15.34 27.04
CA GLN A 352 -7.08 -15.91 27.82
C GLN A 352 -6.47 -14.90 28.79
N ALA A 353 -6.19 -13.67 28.34
CA ALA A 353 -5.69 -12.59 29.20
C ALA A 353 -6.61 -12.31 30.39
N ARG A 354 -7.93 -12.26 30.16
CA ARG A 354 -8.92 -12.07 31.23
C ARG A 354 -8.98 -13.27 32.20
N MET A 355 -8.83 -14.48 31.69
CA MET A 355 -8.75 -15.68 32.55
C MET A 355 -7.48 -15.70 33.41
N ILE A 356 -6.34 -15.26 32.88
CA ILE A 356 -5.10 -15.11 33.65
C ILE A 356 -5.32 -14.13 34.81
N ALA A 357 -5.92 -12.96 34.55
CA ALA A 357 -6.22 -11.98 35.59
C ALA A 357 -7.19 -12.57 36.65
N LEU A 358 -8.27 -13.24 36.22
CA LEU A 358 -9.22 -13.87 37.13
C LEU A 358 -8.58 -14.93 38.03
N LYS A 359 -7.69 -15.77 37.49
CA LYS A 359 -6.98 -16.80 38.28
C LYS A 359 -5.98 -16.21 39.27
N HIS A 360 -5.38 -15.07 38.95
CA HIS A 360 -4.51 -14.38 39.88
C HIS A 360 -5.29 -13.88 41.10
N THR A 361 -6.50 -13.36 40.91
CA THR A 361 -7.38 -12.90 42.01
C THR A 361 -8.13 -14.04 42.71
N PHE A 362 -8.56 -15.06 41.96
CA PHE A 362 -9.39 -16.18 42.43
C PHE A 362 -8.78 -17.51 41.96
N PRO A 363 -7.80 -18.07 42.70
CA PRO A 363 -7.07 -19.27 42.29
C PRO A 363 -7.93 -20.52 42.08
N ASP A 364 -9.07 -20.60 42.77
CA ASP A 364 -10.00 -21.75 42.73
C ASP A 364 -10.94 -21.73 41.50
N ILE A 365 -10.85 -20.72 40.62
CA ILE A 365 -11.59 -20.72 39.36
C ILE A 365 -11.12 -21.87 38.47
N ASN A 366 -11.99 -22.88 38.32
CA ASN A 366 -11.79 -23.99 37.40
C ASN A 366 -11.91 -23.51 35.93
N ASP A 367 -11.08 -24.09 35.06
CA ASP A 367 -11.11 -23.87 33.60
C ASP A 367 -12.35 -24.54 32.96
N GLU A 368 -13.57 -24.19 33.36
CA GLU A 368 -14.79 -24.66 32.66
C GLU A 368 -14.97 -23.99 31.29
N MET A 369 -14.11 -23.01 30.95
CA MET A 369 -14.01 -22.41 29.63
C MET A 369 -12.63 -22.62 29.01
N ARG A 370 -12.15 -23.86 28.91
CA ARG A 370 -11.34 -24.17 27.71
C ARG A 370 -12.31 -24.15 26.54
N PRO A 371 -12.27 -23.15 25.63
CA PRO A 371 -12.87 -23.40 24.33
C PRO A 371 -12.21 -24.69 23.85
N SER A 372 -13.02 -25.70 23.50
CA SER A 372 -12.52 -26.79 22.65
C SER A 372 -11.67 -26.13 21.57
N PRO A 373 -10.44 -26.58 21.28
CA PRO A 373 -9.75 -26.10 20.09
C PRO A 373 -10.80 -26.23 19.00
N ALA A 374 -11.23 -25.09 18.44
CA ALA A 374 -12.34 -25.06 17.50
C ALA A 374 -12.05 -26.21 16.56
N SER A 375 -12.92 -27.21 16.55
CA SER A 375 -12.73 -28.38 15.71
C SER A 375 -12.38 -27.78 14.35
N SER A 376 -11.16 -28.02 13.90
CA SER A 376 -10.71 -27.66 12.56
C SER A 376 -11.47 -28.58 11.62
N THR A 377 -12.78 -28.37 11.53
CA THR A 377 -13.69 -28.89 10.54
C THR A 377 -13.82 -27.91 9.38
N SER A 378 -13.10 -26.78 9.42
CA SER A 378 -12.45 -26.31 8.20
C SER A 378 -11.25 -27.24 7.96
N PRO A 379 -11.23 -28.01 6.86
CA PRO A 379 -10.07 -28.81 6.54
C PRO A 379 -8.87 -27.87 6.53
N ASN A 380 -7.80 -28.26 7.21
CA ASN A 380 -6.51 -27.61 7.07
C ASN A 380 -6.26 -27.46 5.55
N PRO A 381 -6.33 -26.25 4.96
CA PRO A 381 -6.21 -26.12 3.51
C PRO A 381 -4.80 -26.50 3.02
N PHE A 382 -3.90 -26.78 3.96
CA PHE A 382 -2.47 -27.04 3.76
C PHE A 382 -2.08 -28.53 3.77
N LEU A 383 -3.01 -29.47 4.02
CA LEU A 383 -2.70 -30.91 4.07
C LEU A 383 -3.20 -31.73 2.87
N SER A 384 -3.96 -31.15 1.92
CA SER A 384 -4.56 -31.91 0.81
C SER A 384 -3.82 -31.83 -0.54
N LEU A 385 -2.58 -31.32 -0.59
CA LEU A 385 -1.82 -31.18 -1.84
C LEU A 385 -0.57 -32.08 -1.97
N HIS A 386 -0.39 -33.06 -1.09
CA HIS A 386 0.67 -34.06 -1.24
C HIS A 386 0.13 -35.49 -1.22
N HIS A 387 -0.35 -35.94 -2.37
CA HIS A 387 -0.25 -37.35 -2.76
C HIS A 387 0.28 -37.44 -4.19
N PRO A 388 1.43 -38.10 -4.43
CA PRO A 388 1.88 -38.42 -5.77
C PRO A 388 1.20 -39.70 -6.25
N HIS A 389 0.53 -39.62 -7.40
CA HIS A 389 0.39 -40.73 -8.33
C HIS A 389 0.67 -40.21 -9.73
#